data_AF-A0A6I6ABP7-F1
#
_entry.id   AF-A0A6I6ABP7-F1
#
_cell.length_a   1.000
_cell.length_b   1.000
_cell.length_c   1.000
_cell.angle_alpha   90.00
_cell.angle_beta   90.00
_cell.angle_gamma   90.00
#
_symmetry.space_group_name_H-M   'P 1'
#
loop_
_entity.id
_entity.type
_entity.pdbx_description
1 polymer ?
#
loop_
_entity_poly.entity_id
_entity_poly.type
_entity_poly.pdbx_seq_one_letter_code
_entity_poly.pdbx_strand_id
1 'polypeptide(L)'
;MQFPLSNPHWRKLIGEHREWLSQFDPQHLANWDILFTKNNDEAAMCEARVRRLLQLQGVTVTPNENLNESGKQPDFRCSKDGHVFYVEVTCISIQKVIEETNLPLIPEQRARNYSSLNNSVWSACKGKAIQCSGMNHPTILAIGTFHIWASSICMNKDHVEELLTGEGRIAWQMDENTGGNAGEVYQSTSLYSAVFLRPEKTTEIGFARSSISGLLLCGLGVEPPNVFSILHPNPSRPFKKDLLSDIEFCEVAINSQDRSLSVSWELD
;
A
#
# COMPACT_ATOMS: atom_id res chain seq x y z
N MET A 1 -9.27 -20.56 2.11
CA MET A 1 -9.70 -20.63 0.70
C MET A 1 -8.44 -20.76 -0.13
N GLN A 2 -8.27 -21.78 -0.98
CA GLN A 2 -7.07 -21.91 -1.80
C GLN A 2 -7.20 -21.02 -3.03
N PHE A 3 -6.15 -20.28 -3.36
CA PHE A 3 -6.08 -19.52 -4.60
C PHE A 3 -6.25 -20.47 -5.80
N PRO A 4 -6.99 -20.12 -6.85
CA PRO A 4 -7.21 -21.01 -7.97
C PRO A 4 -5.95 -21.08 -8.85
N LEU A 5 -4.94 -21.81 -8.40
CA LEU A 5 -3.71 -22.15 -9.14
C LEU A 5 -3.99 -22.91 -10.45
N SER A 6 -5.23 -23.37 -10.65
CA SER A 6 -5.70 -23.92 -11.92
C SER A 6 -5.69 -22.90 -13.06
N ASN A 7 -5.82 -21.60 -12.75
CA ASN A 7 -5.83 -20.54 -13.75
C ASN A 7 -4.48 -20.50 -14.51
N PRO A 8 -4.48 -20.67 -15.85
CA PRO A 8 -3.25 -20.61 -16.65
C PRO A 8 -2.45 -19.32 -16.49
N HIS A 9 -3.13 -18.19 -16.26
CA HIS A 9 -2.49 -16.89 -16.05
C HIS A 9 -1.60 -16.90 -14.81
N TRP A 10 -2.10 -17.42 -13.68
CA TRP A 10 -1.33 -17.49 -12.44
C TRP A 10 -0.17 -18.46 -12.54
N ARG A 11 -0.35 -19.61 -13.20
CA ARG A 11 0.75 -20.54 -13.46
C ARG A 11 1.85 -19.91 -14.31
N LYS A 12 1.47 -19.11 -15.32
CA LYS A 12 2.43 -18.37 -16.13
C LYS A 12 3.21 -17.37 -15.28
N LEU A 13 2.53 -16.56 -14.46
CA LEU A 13 3.17 -15.58 -13.58
C LEU A 13 4.16 -16.24 -12.61
N ILE A 14 3.76 -17.35 -11.99
CA ILE A 14 4.62 -18.14 -11.08
C ILE A 14 5.85 -18.68 -11.84
N GLY A 15 5.65 -19.25 -13.02
CA GLY A 15 6.73 -19.76 -13.86
C GLY A 15 7.73 -18.68 -14.25
N GLU A 16 7.24 -17.54 -14.75
CA GLU A 16 8.06 -16.37 -15.11
C GLU A 16 8.86 -15.84 -13.91
N HIS A 17 8.28 -15.85 -12.71
CA HIS A 17 8.97 -15.36 -11.51
C HIS A 17 10.02 -16.34 -11.00
N ARG A 18 9.72 -17.64 -10.99
CA ARG A 18 10.70 -18.69 -10.65
C ARG A 18 11.89 -18.71 -11.61
N GLU A 19 11.63 -18.59 -12.90
CA GLU A 19 12.67 -18.49 -13.94
C GLU A 19 13.50 -17.21 -13.79
N TRP A 20 12.91 -16.11 -13.34
CA TRP A 20 13.66 -14.90 -13.02
C TRP A 20 14.53 -15.10 -11.77
N LEU A 21 14.00 -15.66 -10.69
CA LEU A 21 14.76 -15.92 -9.46
C LEU A 21 15.92 -16.91 -9.67
N SER A 22 15.78 -17.88 -10.57
CA SER A 22 16.83 -18.87 -10.86
C SER A 22 18.09 -18.28 -11.53
N GLN A 23 18.03 -17.03 -11.98
CA GLN A 23 19.17 -16.30 -12.54
C GLN A 23 20.04 -15.65 -11.46
N PHE A 24 19.59 -15.66 -10.21
CA PHE A 24 20.29 -15.10 -9.05
C PHE A 24 20.80 -16.21 -8.12
N ASP A 25 21.16 -15.85 -6.89
CA ASP A 25 21.51 -16.83 -5.87
C ASP A 25 20.36 -17.85 -5.67
N PRO A 26 20.63 -19.17 -5.72
CA PRO A 26 19.62 -20.21 -5.54
C PRO A 26 18.80 -20.09 -4.26
N GLN A 27 19.34 -19.45 -3.22
CA GLN A 27 18.64 -19.24 -1.96
C GLN A 27 17.41 -18.33 -2.12
N HIS A 28 17.40 -17.38 -3.05
CA HIS A 28 16.21 -16.55 -3.30
C HIS A 28 15.04 -17.39 -3.83
N LEU A 29 15.30 -18.26 -4.83
CA LEU A 29 14.28 -19.17 -5.33
C LEU A 29 13.78 -20.12 -4.24
N ALA A 30 14.71 -20.66 -3.44
CA ALA A 30 14.36 -21.54 -2.33
C ALA A 30 13.50 -20.84 -1.27
N ASN A 31 13.85 -19.60 -0.88
CA ASN A 31 13.06 -18.80 0.06
C ASN A 31 11.66 -18.52 -0.47
N TRP A 32 11.57 -18.10 -1.73
CA TRP A 32 10.29 -17.81 -2.38
C TRP A 32 9.42 -19.06 -2.51
N ASP A 33 9.99 -20.22 -2.85
CA ASP A 33 9.24 -21.48 -2.89
C ASP A 33 8.76 -21.92 -1.49
N ILE A 34 9.53 -21.63 -0.44
CA ILE A 34 9.09 -21.84 0.95
C ILE A 34 7.92 -20.91 1.28
N LEU A 35 8.00 -19.63 0.90
CA LEU A 35 6.91 -18.65 1.09
C LEU A 35 5.64 -19.13 0.37
N PHE A 36 5.77 -19.55 -0.89
CA PHE A 36 4.67 -20.01 -1.71
C PHE A 36 4.01 -21.28 -1.15
N THR A 37 4.78 -22.23 -0.60
CA THR A 37 4.26 -23.52 -0.11
C THR A 37 3.71 -23.48 1.31
N LYS A 38 4.17 -22.57 2.17
CA LYS A 38 3.75 -22.48 3.59
C LYS A 38 2.42 -21.73 3.81
N ASN A 39 1.44 -21.91 2.92
CA ASN A 39 0.14 -21.22 2.93
C ASN A 39 0.24 -19.69 2.86
N ASN A 40 1.28 -19.16 2.21
CA ASN A 40 1.40 -17.74 1.89
C ASN A 40 1.61 -17.53 0.38
N ASP A 41 0.88 -18.32 -0.41
CA ASP A 41 0.85 -18.25 -1.86
C ASP A 41 0.42 -16.86 -2.33
N GLU A 42 -0.58 -16.24 -1.68
CA GLU A 42 -0.98 -14.85 -1.97
C GLU A 42 0.17 -13.84 -1.83
N ALA A 43 1.00 -13.92 -0.78
CA ALA A 43 2.15 -13.01 -0.65
C ALA A 43 3.20 -13.26 -1.75
N ALA A 44 3.55 -14.52 -2.00
CA ALA A 44 4.50 -14.88 -3.05
C ALA A 44 4.02 -14.44 -4.45
N MET A 45 2.71 -14.58 -4.74
CA MET A 45 2.12 -14.08 -5.97
C MET A 45 2.07 -12.56 -6.03
N CYS A 46 1.86 -11.89 -4.89
CA CYS A 46 1.90 -10.43 -4.80
C CYS A 46 3.29 -9.92 -5.18
N GLU A 47 4.36 -10.50 -4.62
CA GLU A 47 5.75 -10.22 -5.02
C GLU A 47 5.95 -10.41 -6.52
N ALA A 48 5.55 -11.56 -7.06
CA ALA A 48 5.68 -11.85 -8.49
C ALA A 48 4.97 -10.82 -9.38
N ARG A 49 3.76 -10.41 -8.98
CA ARG A 49 2.93 -9.45 -9.73
C ARG A 49 3.44 -8.02 -9.61
N VAL A 50 3.87 -7.60 -8.43
CA VAL A 50 4.48 -6.27 -8.21
C VAL A 50 5.79 -6.16 -8.98
N ARG A 51 6.65 -7.20 -8.97
CA ARG A 51 7.85 -7.22 -9.82
C ARG A 51 7.50 -7.00 -11.28
N ARG A 52 6.50 -7.73 -11.81
CA ARG A 52 6.09 -7.59 -13.21
C ARG A 52 5.53 -6.20 -13.51
N LEU A 53 4.76 -5.62 -12.59
CA LEU A 53 4.26 -4.25 -12.69
C LEU A 53 5.40 -3.24 -12.79
N LEU A 54 6.41 -3.34 -11.92
CA LEU A 54 7.60 -2.48 -11.96
C LEU A 54 8.37 -2.63 -13.28
N GLN A 55 8.55 -3.85 -13.77
CA GLN A 55 9.21 -4.10 -15.06
C GLN A 55 8.45 -3.49 -16.24
N LEU A 56 7.11 -3.48 -16.21
CA LEU A 56 6.29 -2.79 -17.22
C LEU A 56 6.51 -1.28 -17.22
N GLN A 57 6.89 -0.69 -16.07
CA GLN A 57 7.31 0.71 -15.95
C GLN A 57 8.75 0.97 -16.42
N GLY A 58 9.42 -0.03 -17.02
CA GLY A 58 10.82 0.07 -17.44
C GLY A 58 11.82 0.01 -16.28
N VAL A 59 11.38 -0.41 -15.09
CA VAL A 59 12.26 -0.53 -13.92
C VAL A 59 13.05 -1.83 -14.01
N THR A 60 14.37 -1.74 -13.82
CA THR A 60 15.21 -2.93 -13.60
C THR A 60 15.01 -3.39 -12.16
N VAL A 61 14.61 -4.65 -11.97
CA VAL A 61 14.30 -5.24 -10.66
C VAL A 61 15.25 -6.40 -10.38
N THR A 62 15.88 -6.40 -9.20
CA THR A 62 16.69 -7.50 -8.67
C THR A 62 16.19 -7.87 -7.26
N PRO A 63 16.30 -9.15 -6.84
CA PRO A 63 16.00 -9.51 -5.46
C PRO A 63 16.96 -8.79 -4.49
N ASN A 64 16.48 -8.50 -3.29
CA ASN A 64 17.22 -7.78 -2.25
C ASN A 64 17.03 -8.39 -0.84
N GLU A 65 16.47 -9.60 -0.76
CA GLU A 65 16.40 -10.31 0.51
C GLU A 65 17.80 -10.56 1.08
N ASN A 66 17.98 -10.30 2.38
CA ASN A 66 19.25 -10.56 3.04
C ASN A 66 19.43 -12.08 3.21
N LEU A 67 20.35 -12.65 2.45
CA LEU A 67 20.65 -14.08 2.49
C LEU A 67 21.52 -14.49 3.68
N ASN A 68 22.25 -13.54 4.29
CA ASN A 68 23.37 -13.84 5.19
C ASN A 68 23.31 -13.16 6.57
N GLU A 69 22.42 -12.19 6.80
CA GLU A 69 22.31 -11.53 8.11
C GLU A 69 20.87 -11.57 8.65
N SER A 70 20.74 -11.47 9.97
CA SER A 70 19.47 -11.49 10.71
C SER A 70 18.57 -10.25 10.51
N GLY A 71 18.95 -9.34 9.60
CA GLY A 71 18.22 -8.12 9.28
C GLY A 71 17.22 -8.34 8.14
N LYS A 72 15.96 -7.95 8.34
CA LYS A 72 14.97 -7.94 7.26
C LYS A 72 15.25 -6.76 6.32
N GLN A 73 15.40 -7.05 5.03
CA GLN A 73 15.55 -6.05 3.97
C GLN A 73 14.29 -6.05 3.08
N PRO A 74 14.06 -4.97 2.31
CA PRO A 74 13.07 -4.95 1.24
C PRO A 74 13.28 -6.07 0.23
N ASP A 75 12.18 -6.61 -0.28
CA ASP A 75 12.19 -7.76 -1.20
C ASP A 75 12.94 -7.45 -2.51
N PHE A 76 12.82 -6.21 -3.01
CA PHE A 76 13.42 -5.79 -4.27
C PHE A 76 14.33 -4.57 -4.15
N ARG A 77 15.41 -4.60 -4.92
CA ARG A 77 16.20 -3.43 -5.30
C ARG A 77 15.84 -3.06 -6.74
N CYS A 78 15.50 -1.81 -6.94
CA CYS A 78 15.00 -1.28 -8.20
C CYS A 78 15.90 -0.17 -8.72
N SER A 79 16.03 -0.07 -10.04
CA SER A 79 16.73 1.04 -10.68
C SER A 79 16.14 1.44 -12.03
N LYS A 80 16.07 2.74 -12.29
CA LYS A 80 15.63 3.34 -13.55
C LYS A 80 16.28 4.71 -13.72
N ASP A 81 16.76 5.04 -14.91
CA ASP A 81 17.37 6.33 -15.25
C ASP A 81 18.49 6.78 -14.27
N GLY A 82 19.30 5.83 -13.81
CA GLY A 82 20.38 6.08 -12.85
C GLY A 82 19.94 6.28 -11.39
N HIS A 83 18.64 6.29 -11.12
CA HIS A 83 18.08 6.34 -9.77
C HIS A 83 17.90 4.92 -9.21
N VAL A 84 18.10 4.77 -7.90
CA VAL A 84 17.91 3.52 -7.15
C VAL A 84 16.84 3.75 -6.09
N PHE A 85 16.00 2.76 -5.89
CA PHE A 85 15.02 2.71 -4.80
C PHE A 85 14.77 1.24 -4.41
N TYR A 86 14.15 1.04 -3.26
CA TYR A 86 13.78 -0.28 -2.76
C TYR A 86 12.27 -0.45 -2.77
N VAL A 87 11.81 -1.69 -2.92
CA VAL A 87 10.40 -2.03 -2.81
C VAL A 87 10.25 -3.19 -1.84
N GLU A 88 9.50 -2.97 -0.76
CA GLU A 88 8.97 -4.02 0.10
C GLU A 88 7.55 -4.35 -0.37
N VAL A 89 7.20 -5.62 -0.44
CA VAL A 89 5.90 -6.11 -0.88
C VAL A 89 5.19 -6.79 0.29
N THR A 90 3.88 -6.60 0.34
CA THR A 90 3.02 -7.34 1.25
C THR A 90 1.63 -7.52 0.64
N CYS A 91 0.92 -8.54 1.10
CA CYS A 91 -0.40 -8.87 0.58
C CYS A 91 -1.42 -8.89 1.72
N ILE A 92 -2.55 -8.18 1.52
CA ILE A 92 -3.75 -8.36 2.32
C ILE A 92 -4.50 -9.54 1.70
N SER A 93 -4.52 -10.66 2.41
CA SER A 93 -5.11 -11.90 1.91
C SER A 93 -6.60 -11.75 1.61
N ILE A 94 -7.12 -12.54 0.67
CA ILE A 94 -8.55 -12.60 0.37
C ILE A 94 -9.37 -12.81 1.64
N GLN A 95 -8.95 -13.73 2.50
CA GLN A 95 -9.64 -14.03 3.74
C GLN A 95 -9.70 -12.80 4.67
N LYS A 96 -8.58 -12.07 4.81
CA LYS A 96 -8.51 -10.86 5.62
C LYS A 96 -9.41 -9.77 5.08
N VAL A 97 -9.46 -9.61 3.75
CA VAL A 97 -10.39 -8.68 3.10
C VAL A 97 -11.84 -9.06 3.40
N ILE A 98 -12.22 -10.33 3.26
CA ILE A 98 -13.59 -10.80 3.55
C ILE A 98 -13.97 -10.48 5.01
N GLU A 99 -13.08 -10.78 5.95
CA GLU A 99 -13.30 -10.55 7.38
C GLU A 99 -13.49 -9.06 7.73
N GLU A 100 -12.73 -8.17 7.12
CA GLU A 100 -12.80 -6.74 7.43
C GLU A 100 -13.94 -6.03 6.70
N THR A 101 -14.14 -6.35 5.43
CA THR A 101 -15.04 -5.61 4.55
C THR A 101 -16.44 -6.22 4.46
N ASN A 102 -16.61 -7.50 4.84
CA ASN A 102 -17.81 -8.30 4.57
C ASN A 102 -18.14 -8.46 3.08
N LEU A 103 -17.19 -8.17 2.18
CA LEU A 103 -17.35 -8.41 0.75
C LEU A 103 -17.15 -9.90 0.45
N PRO A 104 -18.04 -10.53 -0.35
CA PRO A 104 -17.79 -11.87 -0.85
C PRO A 104 -16.67 -11.84 -1.89
N LEU A 105 -15.91 -12.93 -2.05
CA LEU A 105 -14.86 -13.00 -3.08
C LEU A 105 -15.45 -12.80 -4.50
N ILE A 106 -16.59 -13.43 -4.78
CA ILE A 106 -17.25 -13.40 -6.09
C ILE A 106 -18.32 -12.29 -6.10
N PRO A 107 -18.34 -11.41 -7.11
CA PRO A 107 -19.41 -10.45 -7.33
C PRO A 107 -20.82 -11.02 -7.39
N GLU A 108 -21.66 -10.48 -6.51
CA GLU A 108 -23.12 -10.65 -6.53
C GLU A 108 -23.76 -9.36 -7.06
N GLN A 109 -24.90 -9.48 -7.77
CA GLN A 109 -25.62 -8.34 -8.34
C GLN A 109 -26.46 -7.57 -7.29
N ARG A 110 -25.89 -7.25 -6.12
CA ARG A 110 -26.59 -6.55 -5.04
C ARG A 110 -25.71 -5.46 -4.45
N ALA A 111 -26.32 -4.30 -4.16
CA ALA A 111 -25.68 -3.26 -3.37
C ALA A 111 -25.36 -3.79 -1.97
N ARG A 112 -24.18 -3.44 -1.45
CA ARG A 112 -23.71 -3.85 -0.12
C ARG A 112 -23.01 -2.68 0.56
N ASN A 113 -23.22 -2.58 1.86
CA ASN A 113 -22.35 -1.78 2.72
C ASN A 113 -21.10 -2.61 3.00
N TYR A 114 -19.94 -1.98 2.89
CA TYR A 114 -18.65 -2.60 3.18
C TYR A 114 -17.81 -1.65 4.02
N SER A 115 -16.96 -2.22 4.87
CA SER A 115 -15.98 -1.45 5.63
C SER A 115 -14.75 -1.16 4.76
N SER A 116 -13.99 -0.11 5.08
CA SER A 116 -12.73 0.19 4.38
C SER A 116 -11.60 -0.75 4.80
N LEU A 117 -10.57 -0.86 3.96
CA LEU A 117 -9.33 -1.58 4.26
C LEU A 117 -8.29 -0.72 5.00
N ASN A 118 -8.67 0.46 5.52
CA ASN A 118 -7.75 1.43 6.12
C ASN A 118 -6.90 0.81 7.24
N ASN A 119 -7.52 0.01 8.10
CA ASN A 119 -6.83 -0.63 9.22
C ASN A 119 -5.81 -1.69 8.76
N SER A 120 -6.14 -2.49 7.75
CA SER A 120 -5.19 -3.45 7.16
C SER A 120 -4.01 -2.76 6.50
N VAL A 121 -4.27 -1.73 5.69
CA VAL A 121 -3.22 -0.94 5.02
C VAL A 121 -2.33 -0.25 6.06
N TRP A 122 -2.92 0.43 7.04
CA TRP A 122 -2.19 1.08 8.14
C TRP A 122 -1.34 0.08 8.94
N SER A 123 -1.90 -1.09 9.24
CA SER A 123 -1.20 -2.15 9.98
C SER A 123 -0.01 -2.69 9.20
N ALA A 124 -0.17 -2.89 7.90
CA ALA A 124 0.91 -3.27 6.99
C ALA A 124 2.01 -2.20 6.97
N CYS A 125 1.67 -0.92 6.78
CA CYS A 125 2.62 0.19 6.85
C CYS A 125 3.39 0.21 8.19
N LYS A 126 2.67 0.07 9.31
CA LYS A 126 3.28 0.04 10.64
C LYS A 126 4.22 -1.15 10.83
N GLY A 127 3.80 -2.35 10.41
CA GLY A 127 4.59 -3.58 10.56
C GLY A 127 5.83 -3.62 9.67
N LYS A 128 5.74 -3.03 8.47
CA LYS A 128 6.81 -3.02 7.47
C LYS A 128 7.75 -1.82 7.57
N ALA A 129 7.42 -0.78 8.35
CA ALA A 129 8.29 0.38 8.53
C ALA A 129 9.70 0.04 9.03
N ILE A 130 9.85 -1.01 9.85
CA ILE A 130 11.17 -1.50 10.32
C ILE A 130 11.98 -2.09 9.16
N GLN A 131 11.36 -2.88 8.29
CA GLN A 131 11.99 -3.43 7.07
C GLN A 131 12.45 -2.33 6.12
N CYS A 132 11.71 -1.24 6.07
CA CYS A 132 12.06 -0.07 5.25
C CYS A 132 13.13 0.83 5.90
N SER A 133 13.46 0.59 7.18
CA SER A 133 14.43 1.40 7.92
C SER A 133 15.87 1.01 7.58
N GLY A 134 16.81 1.95 7.71
CA GLY A 134 18.24 1.69 7.45
C GLY A 134 18.66 1.60 5.98
N MET A 135 17.72 1.68 5.04
CA MET A 135 18.05 1.75 3.61
C MET A 135 18.79 3.05 3.28
N ASN A 136 19.64 3.07 2.27
CA ASN A 136 20.34 4.29 1.82
C ASN A 136 19.61 5.04 0.70
N HIS A 137 18.55 4.44 0.13
CA HIS A 137 17.73 5.01 -0.94
C HIS A 137 16.25 5.04 -0.54
N PRO A 138 15.37 5.75 -1.28
CA PRO A 138 13.93 5.73 -1.04
C PRO A 138 13.37 4.31 -1.03
N THR A 139 12.39 4.05 -0.17
CA THR A 139 11.75 2.74 -0.05
C THR A 139 10.24 2.88 -0.23
N ILE A 140 9.70 2.18 -1.23
CA ILE A 140 8.27 2.09 -1.48
C ILE A 140 7.73 0.82 -0.83
N LEU A 141 6.58 0.91 -0.17
CA LEU A 141 5.84 -0.26 0.28
C LEU A 141 4.70 -0.54 -0.71
N ALA A 142 4.72 -1.70 -1.36
CA ALA A 142 3.64 -2.17 -2.22
C ALA A 142 2.71 -3.09 -1.42
N ILE A 143 1.43 -2.72 -1.32
CA ILE A 143 0.39 -3.51 -0.66
C ILE A 143 -0.59 -3.99 -1.72
N GLY A 144 -0.61 -5.29 -1.96
CA GLY A 144 -1.54 -5.91 -2.89
C GLY A 144 -2.71 -6.61 -2.21
N THR A 145 -3.78 -6.82 -2.97
CA THR A 145 -4.77 -7.85 -2.66
C THR A 145 -5.27 -8.50 -3.95
N PHE A 146 -5.60 -9.78 -3.89
CA PHE A 146 -6.21 -10.50 -5.00
C PHE A 146 -7.73 -10.64 -4.86
N HIS A 147 -8.33 -10.04 -3.83
CA HIS A 147 -9.77 -10.03 -3.68
C HIS A 147 -10.41 -9.19 -4.79
N ILE A 148 -11.27 -9.80 -5.61
CA ILE A 148 -11.82 -9.19 -6.84
C ILE A 148 -12.54 -7.87 -6.53
N TRP A 149 -13.48 -7.85 -5.58
CA TRP A 149 -14.17 -6.60 -5.22
C TRP A 149 -13.23 -5.54 -4.67
N ALA A 150 -12.48 -5.84 -3.61
CA ALA A 150 -11.60 -4.86 -3.00
C ALA A 150 -10.57 -4.30 -3.98
N SER A 151 -10.09 -5.11 -4.93
CA SER A 151 -9.23 -4.62 -6.02
C SER A 151 -9.89 -3.54 -6.88
N SER A 152 -11.21 -3.57 -7.02
CA SER A 152 -11.98 -2.58 -7.79
C SER A 152 -12.49 -1.41 -6.96
N ILE A 153 -13.00 -1.67 -5.75
CA ILE A 153 -13.76 -0.67 -4.97
C ILE A 153 -13.04 -0.18 -3.72
N CYS A 154 -12.09 -0.96 -3.19
CA CYS A 154 -11.28 -0.58 -2.02
C CYS A 154 -9.88 -0.12 -2.42
N MET A 155 -9.56 -0.06 -3.72
CA MET A 155 -8.30 0.45 -4.26
C MET A 155 -8.67 1.49 -5.32
N ASN A 156 -9.29 2.59 -4.89
CA ASN A 156 -9.70 3.71 -5.74
C ASN A 156 -9.18 5.04 -5.16
N LYS A 157 -9.40 6.15 -5.89
CA LYS A 157 -8.93 7.47 -5.47
C LYS A 157 -9.47 7.89 -4.10
N ASP A 158 -10.79 7.83 -3.89
CA ASP A 158 -11.41 8.21 -2.62
C ASP A 158 -10.79 7.48 -1.41
N HIS A 159 -10.52 6.18 -1.55
CA HIS A 159 -9.86 5.39 -0.51
C HIS A 159 -8.41 5.81 -0.29
N VAL A 160 -7.68 6.11 -1.36
CA VAL A 160 -6.30 6.60 -1.30
C VAL A 160 -6.24 7.94 -0.57
N GLU A 161 -7.17 8.85 -0.86
CA GLU A 161 -7.29 10.14 -0.18
C GLU A 161 -7.57 9.95 1.31
N GLU A 162 -8.52 9.08 1.67
CA GLU A 162 -8.84 8.77 3.07
C GLU A 162 -7.65 8.15 3.82
N LEU A 163 -6.89 7.26 3.18
CA LEU A 163 -5.65 6.71 3.75
C LEU A 163 -4.62 7.80 4.04
N LEU A 164 -4.58 8.84 3.23
CA LEU A 164 -3.64 9.94 3.37
C LEU A 164 -4.09 10.97 4.43
N THR A 165 -5.38 11.31 4.43
CA THR A 165 -5.96 12.36 5.29
C THR A 165 -6.63 11.86 6.56
N GLY A 166 -6.80 10.54 6.73
CA GLY A 166 -7.56 9.95 7.81
C GLY A 166 -9.07 9.87 7.55
N GLU A 167 -9.79 9.32 8.53
CA GLU A 167 -11.24 9.10 8.46
C GLU A 167 -12.01 10.41 8.64
N GLY A 168 -12.81 10.79 7.64
CA GLY A 168 -13.69 11.96 7.69
C GLY A 168 -14.82 11.81 8.71
N ARG A 169 -15.14 12.89 9.43
CA ARG A 169 -16.16 12.96 10.48
C ARG A 169 -16.95 14.24 10.40
N ILE A 170 -18.24 14.16 10.69
CA ILE A 170 -19.08 15.33 10.92
C ILE A 170 -19.00 15.66 12.41
N ALA A 171 -18.62 16.89 12.73
CA ALA A 171 -18.47 17.38 14.09
C ALA A 171 -19.28 18.67 14.29
N TRP A 172 -19.67 18.93 15.53
CA TRP A 172 -20.29 20.18 15.97
C TRP A 172 -19.94 20.40 17.43
N GLN A 173 -20.11 21.63 17.91
CA GLN A 173 -19.87 21.96 19.32
C GLN A 173 -21.16 21.75 20.11
N MET A 174 -21.08 21.12 21.28
CA MET A 174 -22.20 21.05 22.23
C MET A 174 -21.96 22.00 23.38
N ASP A 175 -23.00 22.73 23.77
CA ASP A 175 -23.00 23.54 24.99
C ASP A 175 -23.12 22.58 26.18
N GLU A 176 -22.08 22.53 27.00
CA GLU A 176 -22.02 21.63 28.16
C GLU A 176 -23.13 21.89 29.20
N ASN A 177 -23.67 23.12 29.25
CA ASN A 177 -24.69 23.47 30.24
C ASN A 177 -26.11 23.14 29.77
N THR A 178 -26.37 23.32 28.47
CA THR A 178 -27.72 23.15 27.91
C THR A 178 -27.90 21.82 27.18
N GLY A 179 -26.81 21.14 26.81
CA GLY A 179 -26.82 19.99 25.91
C GLY A 179 -27.23 20.35 24.47
N GLY A 180 -27.40 21.64 24.18
CA GLY A 180 -27.78 22.15 22.87
C GLY A 180 -26.60 22.28 21.91
N ASN A 181 -26.90 22.47 20.63
CA ASN A 181 -25.86 22.79 19.65
C ASN A 181 -25.32 24.21 19.89
N ALA A 182 -24.00 24.31 20.06
CA ALA A 182 -23.28 25.56 20.34
C ALA A 182 -22.60 26.17 19.11
N GLY A 183 -22.78 25.61 17.91
CA GLY A 183 -22.13 26.14 16.71
C GLY A 183 -22.60 25.53 15.40
N GLU A 184 -21.89 25.86 14.32
CA GLU A 184 -22.14 25.26 13.01
C GLU A 184 -21.61 23.83 12.96
N VAL A 185 -22.25 23.01 12.13
CA VAL A 185 -21.77 21.67 11.79
C VAL A 185 -20.59 21.83 10.83
N TYR A 186 -19.47 21.18 11.13
CA TYR A 186 -18.25 21.21 10.31
C TYR A 186 -17.73 19.81 10.02
N GLN A 187 -16.88 19.70 9.00
CA GLN A 187 -16.15 18.48 8.70
C GLN A 187 -14.82 18.48 9.47
N SER A 188 -14.47 17.32 10.00
CA SER A 188 -13.22 17.06 10.71
C SER A 188 -12.63 15.75 10.20
N THR A 189 -11.35 15.50 10.47
CA THR A 189 -10.72 14.21 10.14
C THR A 189 -10.02 13.62 11.35
N SER A 190 -10.05 12.30 11.45
CA SER A 190 -9.33 11.52 12.45
C SER A 190 -8.08 10.89 11.83
N LEU A 191 -6.91 11.40 12.21
CA LEU A 191 -5.62 10.94 11.68
C LEU A 191 -5.14 9.58 12.21
N TYR A 192 -5.94 8.87 13.02
CA TYR A 192 -5.52 7.59 13.59
C TYR A 192 -5.36 6.48 12.55
N SER A 193 -6.12 6.54 11.46
CA SER A 193 -6.03 5.63 10.31
C SER A 193 -5.10 6.14 9.21
N ALA A 194 -4.59 7.37 9.30
CA ALA A 194 -3.75 7.95 8.27
C ALA A 194 -2.39 7.22 8.18
N VAL A 195 -1.96 6.91 6.95
CA VAL A 195 -0.76 6.08 6.72
C VAL A 195 0.53 6.84 6.96
N PHE A 196 0.58 8.16 6.79
CA PHE A 196 1.81 8.95 6.99
C PHE A 196 1.66 10.13 7.96
N LEU A 197 0.44 10.40 8.40
CA LEU A 197 0.13 11.42 9.39
C LEU A 197 -0.21 10.77 10.74
N ARG A 198 -0.05 11.54 11.82
CA ARG A 198 -0.50 11.19 13.16
C ARG A 198 -0.88 12.46 13.93
N PRO A 199 -1.75 12.35 14.95
CA PRO A 199 -1.93 13.45 15.90
C PRO A 199 -0.61 13.76 16.64
N GLU A 200 -0.29 15.04 16.80
CA GLU A 200 0.89 15.50 17.53
C GLU A 200 0.53 16.67 18.47
N LYS A 201 1.07 16.69 19.68
CA LYS A 201 0.62 17.64 20.73
C LYS A 201 0.95 19.10 20.42
N THR A 202 2.04 19.36 19.69
CA THR A 202 2.58 20.71 19.48
C THR A 202 2.11 21.33 18.18
N THR A 203 2.05 20.54 17.11
CA THR A 203 1.72 20.97 15.75
C THR A 203 0.35 20.51 15.30
N GLU A 204 -0.39 19.81 16.17
CA GLU A 204 -1.66 19.09 15.90
C GLU A 204 -1.49 17.89 14.96
N ILE A 205 -0.66 18.06 13.92
CA ILE A 205 -0.34 17.07 12.89
C ILE A 205 1.16 16.81 12.91
N GLY A 206 1.51 15.53 13.04
CA GLY A 206 2.89 15.02 12.95
C GLY A 206 3.03 14.00 11.84
N PHE A 207 4.27 13.68 11.50
CA PHE A 207 4.61 12.66 10.51
C PHE A 207 4.89 11.31 11.15
N ALA A 208 4.60 10.23 10.44
CA ALA A 208 4.78 8.88 10.93
C ALA A 208 5.28 7.94 9.82
N ARG A 209 6.14 6.99 10.19
CA ARG A 209 6.73 5.98 9.27
C ARG A 209 7.55 6.61 8.15
N SER A 210 8.36 7.62 8.48
CA SER A 210 9.27 8.30 7.55
C SER A 210 10.34 7.40 6.93
N SER A 211 10.46 6.12 7.32
CA SER A 211 11.27 5.12 6.63
C SER A 211 10.65 4.65 5.30
N ILE A 212 9.35 4.87 5.11
CA ILE A 212 8.60 4.61 3.88
C ILE A 212 8.49 5.93 3.11
N SER A 213 8.99 5.94 1.88
CA SER A 213 8.97 7.10 0.99
C SER A 213 7.64 7.28 0.26
N GLY A 214 6.91 6.19 0.07
CA GLY A 214 5.61 6.16 -0.57
C GLY A 214 4.98 4.77 -0.52
N LEU A 215 3.72 4.70 -0.92
CA LEU A 215 2.92 3.48 -0.94
C LEU A 215 2.45 3.19 -2.36
N LEU A 216 2.41 1.92 -2.76
CA LEU A 216 1.70 1.44 -3.94
C LEU A 216 0.56 0.54 -3.49
N LEU A 217 -0.68 0.96 -3.73
CA LEU A 217 -1.88 0.17 -3.49
C LEU A 217 -2.25 -0.58 -4.76
N CYS A 218 -2.22 -1.91 -4.70
CA CYS A 218 -2.34 -2.77 -5.86
C CYS A 218 -3.59 -3.67 -5.78
N GLY A 219 -4.63 -3.33 -6.52
CA GLY A 219 -5.79 -4.18 -6.77
C GLY A 219 -5.46 -5.27 -7.81
N LEU A 220 -4.88 -6.38 -7.36
CA LEU A 220 -4.35 -7.45 -8.22
C LEU A 220 -5.38 -8.51 -8.61
N GLY A 221 -6.60 -8.45 -8.05
CA GLY A 221 -7.70 -9.36 -8.35
C GLY A 221 -8.42 -9.10 -9.67
N VAL A 222 -8.04 -8.05 -10.40
CA VAL A 222 -8.63 -7.64 -11.69
C VAL A 222 -7.55 -7.42 -12.75
N GLU A 223 -7.95 -7.41 -14.03
CA GLU A 223 -7.07 -7.17 -15.17
C GLU A 223 -7.69 -6.08 -16.07
N PRO A 224 -6.97 -4.98 -16.37
CA PRO A 224 -5.68 -4.59 -15.79
C PRO A 224 -5.78 -4.36 -14.27
N PRO A 225 -4.68 -4.49 -13.50
CA PRO A 225 -4.68 -4.17 -12.08
C PRO A 225 -4.98 -2.69 -11.85
N ASN A 226 -5.75 -2.38 -10.80
CA ASN A 226 -5.90 -1.00 -10.33
C ASN A 226 -4.73 -0.66 -9.43
N VAL A 227 -3.97 0.38 -9.78
CA VAL A 227 -2.75 0.76 -9.07
C VAL A 227 -2.77 2.24 -8.79
N PHE A 228 -2.66 2.60 -7.52
CA PHE A 228 -2.58 3.99 -7.08
C PHE A 228 -1.41 4.15 -6.13
N SER A 229 -0.80 5.34 -6.12
CA SER A 229 0.30 5.63 -5.21
C SER A 229 0.00 6.77 -4.26
N ILE A 230 0.64 6.73 -3.09
CA ILE A 230 0.67 7.82 -2.11
C ILE A 230 2.12 8.19 -1.87
N LEU A 231 2.47 9.48 -1.96
CA LEU A 231 3.75 9.96 -1.48
C LEU A 231 3.68 10.33 0.00
N HIS A 232 4.73 9.94 0.73
CA HIS A 232 4.87 10.38 2.10
C HIS A 232 5.21 11.89 2.10
N PRO A 233 4.53 12.75 2.88
CA PRO A 233 4.73 14.21 2.83
C PRO A 233 6.05 14.68 3.44
N ASN A 234 6.64 13.91 4.37
CA ASN A 234 7.97 14.17 4.94
C ASN A 234 8.81 12.88 5.17
N PRO A 235 9.25 12.22 4.10
CA PRO A 235 10.00 10.97 4.20
C PRO A 235 11.47 11.25 4.54
N SER A 236 12.14 10.29 5.16
CA SER A 236 13.58 10.37 5.39
C SER A 236 14.37 10.42 4.08
N ARG A 237 13.79 9.85 3.00
CA ARG A 237 14.34 9.81 1.64
C ARG A 237 13.21 10.01 0.64
N PRO A 238 13.08 11.18 0.00
CA PRO A 238 12.03 11.43 -0.97
C PRO A 238 12.13 10.52 -2.20
N PHE A 239 10.98 9.99 -2.65
CA PHE A 239 10.88 9.22 -3.88
C PHE A 239 10.60 10.14 -5.07
N LYS A 240 11.14 9.81 -6.25
CA LYS A 240 10.89 10.55 -7.49
C LYS A 240 9.80 9.84 -8.29
N LYS A 241 8.64 10.48 -8.43
CA LYS A 241 7.45 9.92 -9.07
C LYS A 241 7.62 9.58 -10.56
N ASP A 242 8.42 10.35 -11.32
CA ASP A 242 8.72 10.07 -12.74
C ASP A 242 9.32 8.67 -12.99
N LEU A 243 9.86 8.03 -11.94
CA LEU A 243 10.36 6.66 -12.05
C LEU A 243 9.22 5.66 -12.36
N LEU A 244 7.98 5.98 -12.02
CA LEU A 244 6.77 5.18 -12.25
C LEU A 244 5.70 6.02 -12.97
N SER A 245 6.04 6.56 -14.15
CA SER A 245 5.24 7.53 -14.90
C SER A 245 3.80 7.10 -15.21
N ASP A 246 3.51 5.80 -15.35
CA ASP A 246 2.15 5.36 -15.67
C ASP A 246 1.28 5.16 -14.41
N ILE A 247 1.78 5.50 -13.22
CA ILE A 247 1.07 5.36 -11.94
C ILE A 247 0.74 6.75 -11.40
N GLU A 248 -0.52 6.98 -11.09
CA GLU A 248 -0.97 8.22 -10.46
C GLU A 248 -0.49 8.32 -9.01
N PHE A 249 0.09 9.47 -8.65
CA PHE A 249 0.53 9.76 -7.28
C PHE A 249 -0.41 10.74 -6.60
N CYS A 250 -0.78 10.39 -5.38
CA CYS A 250 -1.55 11.21 -4.45
C CYS A 250 -0.60 11.85 -3.42
N GLU A 251 -0.72 13.16 -3.26
CA GLU A 251 0.06 13.97 -2.33
C GLU A 251 -0.87 14.74 -1.38
N VAL A 252 -0.38 15.06 -0.17
CA VAL A 252 -1.12 15.89 0.78
C VAL A 252 -0.32 17.12 1.16
N ALA A 253 -0.94 18.27 1.02
CA ALA A 253 -0.46 19.52 1.55
C ALA A 253 -1.15 19.82 2.89
N ILE A 254 -0.34 20.13 3.91
CA ILE A 254 -0.79 20.47 5.26
C ILE A 254 -0.76 21.99 5.40
N ASN A 255 -1.93 22.61 5.56
CA ASN A 255 -2.03 24.03 5.86
C ASN A 255 -2.26 24.22 7.36
N SER A 256 -1.20 24.65 8.06
CA SER A 256 -1.24 24.88 9.50
C SER A 256 -2.01 26.13 9.93
N GLN A 257 -2.15 27.13 9.05
CA GLN A 257 -2.91 28.35 9.35
C GLN A 257 -4.41 28.07 9.38
N ASP A 258 -4.88 27.31 8.40
CA ASP A 258 -6.31 26.98 8.23
C ASP A 258 -6.69 25.64 8.85
N ARG A 259 -5.72 24.93 9.46
CA ARG A 259 -5.87 23.57 10.01
C ARG A 259 -6.52 22.60 9.02
N SER A 260 -6.11 22.70 7.76
CA SER A 260 -6.72 21.94 6.67
C SER A 260 -5.71 21.04 5.97
N LEU A 261 -6.23 19.94 5.41
CA LEU A 261 -5.51 19.04 4.53
C LEU A 261 -6.10 19.20 3.13
N SER A 262 -5.23 19.30 2.13
CA SER A 262 -5.62 19.30 0.72
C SER A 262 -4.87 18.20 0.00
N VAL A 263 -5.59 17.50 -0.87
CA VAL A 263 -5.05 16.37 -1.63
C VAL A 263 -4.95 16.77 -3.09
N SER A 264 -3.85 16.40 -3.74
CA SER A 264 -3.64 16.57 -5.17
C SER A 264 -3.24 15.25 -5.81
N TRP A 265 -3.71 15.06 -7.05
CA TRP A 265 -3.36 13.94 -7.89
C TRP A 265 -2.56 14.45 -9.08
N GLU A 266 -1.43 13.81 -9.34
CA GLU A 266 -0.62 14.09 -10.52
C GLU A 266 -0.45 12.80 -11.34
N LEU A 267 -0.77 12.92 -12.64
CA LEU A 267 -0.34 12.01 -13.68
C LEU A 267 0.94 12.63 -14.25
N ASP A 268 2.06 11.91 -14.18
CA ASP A 268 3.32 12.35 -14.80
C ASP A 268 3.32 12.08 -16.31
#